data_AF-A0A7W8PL75-F1
#
_entry.id   AF-A0A7W8PL75-F1
#
_cell.length_a   1.000
_cell.length_b   1.000
_cell.length_c   1.000
_cell.angle_alpha   90.00
_cell.angle_beta   90.00
_cell.angle_gamma   90.00
#
_symmetry.space_group_name_H-M   'P 1'
#
loop_
_entity.id
_entity.type
_entity.pdbx_description
1 polymer ?
#
loop_
_entity_poly.entity_id
_entity_poly.type
_entity_poly.pdbx_seq_one_letter_code
_entity_poly.pdbx_strand_id
1 'polypeptide(L)'
;MEQGGGVSQGANKVHIGWRTNGSGLGVTVDQTDEGNVVFEAERQGNVSNLQNNINNVNNAVNDLRGQVGGAWTPANLQPLSGNGIGWVAFIVRAGDSSQSAPEGTVAALPGRPGTWLSSGNAAAAGDYWCVWTRIA
;
A
#
# COMPACT_ATOMS: atom_id res chain seq x y z
N MET A 1 39.52 -8.09 -26.59
CA MET A 1 40.76 -7.29 -26.63
C MET A 1 41.32 -7.29 -25.22
N GLU A 2 42.61 -7.56 -25.06
CA GLU A 2 43.29 -7.50 -23.77
C GLU A 2 44.27 -6.32 -23.81
N GLN A 3 44.23 -5.46 -22.79
CA GLN A 3 45.10 -4.28 -22.69
C GLN A 3 45.67 -4.20 -21.27
N GLY A 4 46.97 -3.94 -21.13
CA GLY A 4 47.62 -3.72 -19.83
C GLY A 4 48.99 -4.40 -19.70
N GLY A 5 49.70 -4.14 -18.60
CA GLY A 5 51.02 -4.71 -18.28
C GLY A 5 52.19 -4.15 -19.12
N GLY A 6 52.07 -2.94 -19.64
CA GLY A 6 53.19 -2.22 -20.28
C GLY A 6 54.17 -1.60 -19.28
N VAL A 7 55.23 -0.97 -19.80
CA VAL A 7 56.22 -0.25 -18.95
C VAL A 7 55.50 0.81 -18.11
N SER A 8 55.76 0.80 -16.79
CA SER A 8 55.14 1.69 -15.78
C SER A 8 53.62 1.53 -15.57
N GLN A 9 53.07 0.35 -15.87
CA GLN A 9 51.68 0.00 -15.53
C GLN A 9 51.65 -1.16 -14.50
N GLY A 10 50.52 -1.31 -13.81
CA GLY A 10 50.26 -2.51 -13.01
C GLY A 10 50.21 -3.78 -13.86
N ALA A 11 50.38 -4.95 -13.24
CA ALA A 11 50.37 -6.24 -13.94
C ALA A 11 48.99 -6.65 -14.48
N ASN A 12 47.93 -6.03 -13.96
CA ASN A 12 46.55 -6.35 -14.27
C ASN A 12 46.24 -6.17 -15.77
N LYS A 13 45.35 -7.02 -16.28
CA LYS A 13 44.85 -6.99 -17.66
C LYS A 13 43.41 -6.52 -17.67
N VAL A 14 43.09 -5.58 -18.55
CA VAL A 14 41.73 -5.13 -18.80
C VAL A 14 41.19 -5.91 -20.00
N HIS A 15 40.00 -6.48 -19.83
CA HIS A 15 39.27 -7.20 -20.88
C HIS A 15 37.97 -6.46 -21.14
N ILE A 16 37.69 -6.17 -22.41
CA ILE A 16 36.44 -5.55 -22.85
C ILE A 16 35.79 -6.47 -23.89
N GLY A 17 34.50 -6.78 -23.71
CA GLY A 17 33.77 -7.65 -24.62
C GLY A 17 32.28 -7.77 -24.30
N TRP A 18 31.51 -8.30 -25.26
CA TRP A 18 30.10 -8.62 -25.07
C TRP A 18 29.94 -9.82 -24.13
N ARG A 19 29.07 -9.69 -23.13
CA ARG A 19 28.78 -10.78 -22.19
C ARG A 19 27.99 -11.90 -22.88
N THR A 20 28.29 -13.14 -22.50
CA THR A 20 27.69 -14.36 -23.08
C THR A 20 26.19 -14.51 -22.78
N ASN A 21 25.69 -13.87 -21.73
CA ASN A 21 24.28 -13.82 -21.38
C ASN A 21 23.49 -12.71 -22.11
N GLY A 22 24.15 -11.95 -22.99
CA GLY A 22 23.50 -10.85 -23.73
C GLY A 22 23.26 -9.58 -22.92
N SER A 23 23.77 -9.46 -21.68
CA SER A 23 23.49 -8.28 -20.85
C SER A 23 24.27 -7.02 -21.25
N GLY A 24 25.07 -7.07 -22.31
CA GLY A 24 25.73 -5.90 -22.90
C GLY A 24 27.26 -5.99 -22.95
N LEU A 25 27.88 -4.85 -23.22
CA LEU A 25 29.33 -4.68 -23.19
C LEU A 25 29.80 -4.63 -21.73
N GLY A 26 30.68 -5.54 -21.35
CA GLY A 26 31.25 -5.63 -20.00
C GLY A 26 32.74 -5.31 -19.96
N VAL A 27 33.23 -4.97 -18.78
CA VAL A 27 34.65 -4.79 -18.48
C VAL A 27 35.04 -5.72 -17.34
N THR A 28 36.17 -6.42 -17.47
CA THR A 28 36.79 -7.16 -16.37
C THR A 28 38.25 -6.74 -16.21
N VAL A 29 38.77 -6.81 -14.99
CA VAL A 29 40.19 -6.64 -14.68
C VAL A 29 40.71 -7.95 -14.10
N ASP A 30 41.59 -8.63 -14.84
CA ASP A 30 41.97 -10.02 -14.62
C ASP A 30 40.72 -10.92 -14.50
N GLN A 31 40.43 -11.43 -13.30
CA GLN A 31 39.26 -12.26 -13.01
C GLN A 31 38.12 -11.49 -12.33
N THR A 32 38.29 -10.19 -12.06
CA THR A 32 37.29 -9.35 -11.39
C THR A 32 36.34 -8.71 -12.40
N ASP A 33 35.04 -8.83 -12.14
CA ASP A 33 34.00 -8.21 -12.96
C ASP A 33 33.73 -6.76 -12.50
N GLU A 34 33.97 -5.78 -13.39
CA GLU A 34 33.74 -4.35 -13.14
C GLU A 34 32.35 -3.88 -13.59
N GLY A 35 31.54 -4.78 -14.15
CA GLY A 35 30.16 -4.50 -14.56
C GLY A 35 30.00 -4.21 -16.05
N ASN A 36 28.92 -3.50 -16.38
CA ASN A 36 28.55 -3.16 -17.76
C ASN A 36 28.96 -1.73 -18.09
N VAL A 37 29.42 -1.51 -19.32
CA VAL A 37 29.49 -0.18 -19.91
C VAL A 37 28.07 0.24 -20.26
N VAL A 38 27.64 1.36 -19.69
CA VAL A 38 26.33 1.97 -19.95
C VAL A 38 26.52 3.35 -20.53
N PHE A 39 25.70 3.73 -21.51
CA PHE A 39 25.71 5.08 -22.02
C PHE A 39 24.86 5.97 -21.13
N GLU A 40 25.37 7.17 -20.83
CA GLU A 40 24.68 8.12 -19.94
C GLU A 40 23.27 8.45 -20.43
N ALA A 41 23.06 8.54 -21.75
CA ALA A 41 21.75 8.79 -22.34
C ALA A 41 20.72 7.67 -22.02
N GLU A 42 21.13 6.40 -22.06
CA GLU A 42 20.26 5.27 -21.74
C GLU A 42 19.93 5.25 -20.25
N ARG A 43 20.95 5.51 -19.40
CA ARG A 43 20.77 5.65 -17.95
C ARG A 43 19.78 6.76 -17.63
N GLN A 44 19.92 7.93 -18.25
CA GLN A 44 19.02 9.07 -18.07
C GLN A 44 17.60 8.75 -18.56
N GLY A 45 17.46 8.06 -19.69
CA GLY A 45 16.16 7.60 -20.19
C GLY A 45 15.44 6.70 -19.18
N ASN A 46 16.14 5.73 -18.60
CA ASN A 46 15.59 4.83 -17.58
C ASN A 46 15.19 5.60 -16.30
N VAL A 47 16.03 6.54 -15.85
CA VAL A 47 15.72 7.39 -14.68
C VAL A 47 14.47 8.23 -14.93
N SER A 48 14.33 8.83 -16.11
CA SER A 48 13.14 9.61 -16.50
C SER A 48 11.87 8.74 -16.49
N ASN A 49 11.94 7.53 -17.06
CA ASN A 49 10.82 6.59 -17.05
C ASN A 49 10.40 6.19 -15.62
N LEU A 50 11.36 5.92 -14.74
CA LEU A 50 11.08 5.61 -13.33
C LEU A 50 10.45 6.81 -12.61
N GLN A 51 10.94 8.03 -12.84
CA GLN A 51 10.36 9.25 -12.28
C GLN A 51 8.91 9.44 -12.71
N ASN A 52 8.60 9.20 -13.99
CA ASN A 52 7.22 9.26 -14.50
C ASN A 52 6.32 8.24 -13.82
N ASN A 53 6.79 6.99 -13.69
CA ASN A 53 6.04 5.93 -13.01
C ASN A 53 5.76 6.28 -11.54
N ILE A 54 6.76 6.82 -10.82
CA ILE A 54 6.62 7.25 -9.42
C ILE A 54 5.58 8.37 -9.30
N ASN A 55 5.63 9.37 -10.20
CA ASN A 55 4.65 10.46 -10.21
C ASN A 55 3.22 9.95 -10.42
N ASN A 56 3.04 9.00 -11.34
CA ASN A 56 1.73 8.39 -11.58
C ASN A 56 1.21 7.64 -10.35
N VAL A 57 2.07 6.86 -9.68
CA VAL A 57 1.71 6.16 -8.43
C VAL A 57 1.36 7.15 -7.31
N ASN A 58 2.16 8.21 -7.13
CA ASN A 58 1.89 9.23 -6.12
C ASN A 58 0.54 9.91 -6.35
N ASN A 59 0.20 10.23 -7.60
CA ASN A 59 -1.09 10.81 -7.94
C ASN A 59 -2.24 9.84 -7.63
N ALA A 60 -2.12 8.58 -8.04
CA ALA A 60 -3.14 7.55 -7.74
C ALA A 60 -3.34 7.35 -6.22
N VAL A 61 -2.25 7.35 -5.44
CA VAL A 61 -2.31 7.27 -3.97
C VAL A 61 -3.00 8.49 -3.38
N ASN A 62 -2.70 9.70 -3.88
CA ASN A 62 -3.35 10.92 -3.42
C ASN A 62 -4.86 10.92 -3.74
N ASP A 63 -5.24 10.45 -4.93
CA ASP A 63 -6.64 10.31 -5.32
C ASP A 63 -7.37 9.32 -4.41
N LEU A 64 -6.79 8.15 -4.14
CA LEU A 64 -7.35 7.16 -3.21
C LEU A 64 -7.51 7.74 -1.80
N ARG A 65 -6.51 8.47 -1.31
CA ARG A 65 -6.60 9.14 -0.01
C ARG A 65 -7.71 10.19 0.01
N GLY A 66 -7.91 10.93 -1.08
CA GLY A 66 -9.02 11.86 -1.24
C GLY A 66 -10.38 11.16 -1.27
N GLN A 67 -10.51 10.07 -2.03
CA GLN A 67 -11.74 9.28 -2.13
C GLN A 67 -12.12 8.63 -0.79
N VAL A 68 -11.16 7.97 -0.13
CA VAL A 68 -11.39 7.38 1.20
C VAL A 68 -11.66 8.48 2.23
N GLY A 69 -10.87 9.54 2.25
CA GLY A 69 -11.09 10.67 3.13
C GLY A 69 -12.49 11.28 2.96
N GLY A 70 -12.94 11.48 1.72
CA GLY A 70 -14.25 12.01 1.39
C GLY A 70 -15.41 11.04 1.68
N ALA A 71 -15.26 9.75 1.36
CA ALA A 71 -16.27 8.73 1.60
C ALA A 71 -16.53 8.48 3.09
N TRP A 72 -15.51 8.67 3.93
CA TRP A 72 -15.60 8.50 5.38
C TRP A 72 -15.90 9.80 6.13
N THR A 73 -16.30 10.86 5.42
CA THR A 73 -16.83 12.06 6.09
C THR A 73 -18.24 11.80 6.65
N PRO A 74 -18.60 12.39 7.80
CA PRO A 74 -19.97 12.32 8.32
C PRO A 74 -21.05 12.80 7.35
N ALA A 75 -20.69 13.62 6.36
CA ALA A 75 -21.61 14.14 5.33
C ALA A 75 -21.91 13.11 4.21
N ASN A 76 -20.98 12.21 3.89
CA ASN A 76 -21.16 11.13 2.90
C ASN A 76 -21.56 9.80 3.54
N LEU A 77 -21.41 9.66 4.86
CA LEU A 77 -22.14 8.68 5.67
C LEU A 77 -23.61 9.12 5.77
N GLN A 78 -24.28 9.19 4.61
CA GLN A 78 -25.67 9.59 4.55
C GLN A 78 -26.51 8.45 5.11
N PRO A 79 -27.42 8.75 6.05
CA PRO A 79 -28.43 7.79 6.40
C PRO A 79 -29.24 7.37 5.16
N LEU A 80 -29.42 6.06 4.95
CA LEU A 80 -30.33 5.51 3.93
C LEU A 80 -31.77 5.99 4.21
N SER A 81 -32.10 7.21 3.80
CA SER A 81 -33.36 7.86 4.16
C SER A 81 -34.44 7.58 3.12
N GLY A 82 -35.22 6.53 3.36
CA GLY A 82 -36.66 6.61 3.16
C GLY A 82 -37.28 6.87 4.53
N ASN A 83 -37.76 8.10 4.79
CA ASN A 83 -38.45 8.54 6.03
C ASN A 83 -37.60 9.13 7.17
N GLY A 84 -36.40 9.66 6.93
CA GLY A 84 -35.68 10.49 7.93
C GLY A 84 -35.07 9.72 9.11
N ILE A 85 -34.99 8.39 9.04
CA ILE A 85 -34.27 7.58 10.02
C ILE A 85 -32.87 7.33 9.49
N GLY A 86 -31.87 7.71 10.28
CA GLY A 86 -30.48 7.48 9.97
C GLY A 86 -29.80 6.37 10.71
N TRP A 87 -29.08 5.54 9.96
CA TRP A 87 -28.34 4.39 10.48
C TRP A 87 -26.86 4.60 10.21
N VAL A 88 -26.02 4.40 11.23
CA VAL A 88 -24.56 4.36 11.08
C VAL A 88 -24.12 2.93 11.40
N ALA A 89 -23.57 2.23 10.41
CA ALA A 89 -23.00 0.91 10.61
C ALA A 89 -21.52 1.06 11.00
N PHE A 90 -21.13 0.55 12.17
CA PHE A 90 -19.74 0.45 12.58
C PHE A 90 -19.26 -0.99 12.39
N ILE A 91 -18.27 -1.21 11.53
CA ILE A 91 -17.59 -2.50 11.39
C ILE A 91 -16.55 -2.60 12.52
N VAL A 92 -16.78 -3.50 13.49
CA VAL A 92 -15.79 -3.86 14.51
C VAL A 92 -15.04 -5.10 14.02
N ARG A 93 -13.71 -5.09 14.04
CA ARG A 93 -12.89 -6.24 13.62
C ARG A 93 -12.73 -7.25 14.75
N ALA A 94 -12.59 -8.53 14.41
CA ALA A 94 -12.26 -9.57 15.37
C ALA A 94 -10.93 -9.23 16.07
N GLY A 95 -10.94 -9.11 17.41
CA GLY A 95 -9.77 -8.77 18.22
C GLY A 95 -9.73 -7.33 18.74
N ASP A 96 -10.60 -6.44 18.24
CA ASP A 96 -10.81 -5.14 18.89
C ASP A 96 -11.58 -5.37 20.20
N SER A 97 -11.12 -4.78 21.31
CA SER A 97 -11.70 -4.98 22.64
C SER A 97 -13.07 -4.30 22.75
N SER A 98 -14.13 -4.94 22.25
CA SER A 98 -15.51 -4.56 22.52
C SER A 98 -15.92 -5.05 23.91
N GLN A 99 -16.60 -4.18 24.67
CA GLN A 99 -17.09 -4.49 26.00
C GLN A 99 -17.98 -5.74 25.95
N SER A 100 -17.55 -6.79 26.63
CA SER A 100 -18.26 -8.06 26.75
C SER A 100 -19.55 -7.87 27.56
N ALA A 101 -20.68 -7.72 26.88
CA ALA A 101 -21.98 -7.94 27.50
C ALA A 101 -22.35 -9.43 27.34
N PRO A 102 -22.83 -10.12 28.40
CA PRO A 102 -23.34 -11.48 28.30
C PRO A 102 -24.45 -11.57 27.25
N GLU A 103 -24.40 -12.61 26.43
CA GLU A 103 -25.31 -12.87 25.29
C GLU A 103 -26.77 -12.57 25.64
N GLY A 104 -27.40 -11.72 24.84
CA GLY A 104 -28.84 -11.41 24.95
C GLY A 104 -29.22 -10.17 25.76
N THR A 105 -28.27 -9.44 26.34
CA THR A 105 -28.62 -8.20 27.07
C THR A 105 -28.68 -7.01 26.11
N VAL A 106 -29.88 -6.68 25.63
CA VAL A 106 -30.12 -5.40 24.97
C VAL A 106 -30.12 -4.30 26.03
N ALA A 107 -29.00 -3.60 26.21
CA ALA A 107 -28.92 -2.49 27.15
C ALA A 107 -29.55 -1.22 26.54
N ALA A 108 -30.66 -0.76 27.11
CA ALA A 108 -31.17 0.57 26.83
C ALA A 108 -30.16 1.61 27.35
N LEU A 109 -29.77 2.57 26.50
CA LEU A 109 -28.96 3.69 26.96
C LEU A 109 -29.81 4.55 27.92
N PRO A 110 -29.39 4.75 29.19
CA PRO A 110 -30.14 5.54 30.14
C PRO A 110 -30.40 6.95 29.58
N GLY A 111 -31.67 7.34 29.47
CA GLY A 111 -32.08 8.67 29.01
C GLY A 111 -32.37 8.83 27.51
N ARG A 112 -32.32 7.77 26.68
CA ARG A 112 -32.71 7.84 25.25
C ARG A 112 -33.69 6.73 24.86
N PRO A 113 -35.01 7.02 24.82
CA PRO A 113 -36.03 6.05 24.40
C PRO A 113 -35.80 5.58 22.96
N GLY A 114 -35.70 4.26 22.74
CA GLY A 114 -35.65 3.65 21.40
C GLY A 114 -34.27 3.37 20.80
N THR A 115 -33.19 3.49 21.59
CA THR A 115 -31.82 3.11 21.22
C THR A 115 -31.45 1.73 21.77
N TRP A 116 -30.95 0.82 20.93
CA TRP A 116 -30.67 -0.56 21.31
C TRP A 116 -29.26 -1.00 20.85
N LEU A 117 -28.51 -1.61 21.76
CA LEU A 117 -27.26 -2.29 21.44
C LEU A 117 -27.55 -3.80 21.34
N SER A 118 -27.40 -4.41 20.16
CA SER A 118 -27.46 -5.86 20.02
C SER A 118 -26.05 -6.44 19.98
N SER A 119 -25.69 -7.23 20.98
CA SER A 119 -24.48 -8.07 20.97
C SER A 119 -24.81 -9.48 20.47
N GLY A 120 -24.08 -9.96 19.47
CA GLY A 120 -24.16 -11.34 18.97
C GLY A 120 -22.76 -11.93 18.78
N ASN A 121 -22.63 -13.24 18.96
CA ASN A 121 -21.32 -13.92 18.97
C ASN A 121 -20.77 -14.02 17.53
N ALA A 122 -19.59 -13.43 17.29
CA ALA A 122 -18.82 -13.63 16.07
C ALA A 122 -18.16 -15.02 16.14
N ALA A 123 -18.77 -16.02 15.51
CA ALA A 123 -18.31 -17.41 15.50
C ALA A 123 -17.11 -17.63 14.56
N ALA A 124 -16.82 -16.71 13.63
CA ALA A 124 -15.71 -16.84 12.70
C ALA A 124 -15.00 -15.51 12.36
N ALA A 125 -13.78 -15.61 11.82
CA ALA A 125 -13.06 -14.49 11.23
C ALA A 125 -13.84 -13.97 10.01
N GLY A 126 -14.62 -12.92 10.19
CA GLY A 126 -15.49 -12.35 9.16
C GLY A 126 -16.85 -11.87 9.67
N ASP A 127 -17.20 -12.12 10.93
CA ASP A 127 -18.47 -11.66 11.48
C ASP A 127 -18.43 -10.17 11.87
N TYR A 128 -19.47 -9.44 11.46
CA TYR A 128 -19.62 -8.00 11.66
C TYR A 128 -20.70 -7.69 12.70
N TRP A 129 -20.47 -6.68 13.54
CA TRP A 129 -21.45 -6.17 14.50
C TRP A 129 -22.20 -4.99 13.89
N CYS A 130 -23.48 -4.82 14.24
CA CYS A 130 -24.24 -3.62 13.90
C CYS A 130 -24.82 -2.98 15.16
N VAL A 131 -24.62 -1.67 15.31
CA VAL A 131 -25.20 -0.88 16.40
C VAL A 131 -26.35 -0.06 15.82
N TRP A 132 -27.54 -0.21 16.41
CA TRP A 132 -28.76 0.45 15.93
C TRP A 132 -29.09 1.63 16.84
N THR A 133 -28.67 2.83 16.44
CA THR A 133 -29.05 4.06 17.15
C THR A 133 -30.11 4.82 16.37
N ARG A 134 -31.25 5.12 17.01
CA ARG A 134 -32.22 6.09 16.50
C ARG A 134 -31.68 7.48 16.78
N ILE A 135 -31.46 8.27 15.73
CA ILE A 135 -31.17 9.71 15.85
C ILE A 135 -32.53 10.42 15.80
N ALA A 136 -32.82 11.21 16.84
CA ALA A 136 -34.00 12.06 16.93
C ALA A 136 -33.74 13.42 16.31
#